data_AF-A0A2V7MCV8-F1
#
_entry.id   AF-A0A2V7MCV8-F1
#
_cell.length_a   1.000
_cell.length_b   1.000
_cell.length_c   1.000
_cell.angle_alpha   90.00
_cell.angle_beta   90.00
_cell.angle_gamma   90.00
#
_symmetry.space_group_name_H-M   'P 1'
#
loop_
_entity.id
_entity.type
_entity.pdbx_description
1 polymer ?
#
loop_
_entity_poly.entity_id
_entity_poly.type
_entity_poly.pdbx_seq_one_letter_code
_entity_poly.pdbx_strand_id
1 'polypeptide(L)'
;WTFPWLSSFGTDFNADFGVTLDAQHTIYNYAPVSAQPEGRPHEGEREGLSVFLRDGKRVFHTYSTYQRGLDHLLNTYNLLDLAPLGRQEDDGIMHWLKYHDEY
;
A
#
# COMPACT_ATOMS: atom_id res chain seq x y z
N TRP A 1 -17.42 2.48 -17.23
CA TRP A 1 -16.32 1.68 -17.82
C TRP A 1 -16.36 0.29 -17.21
N THR A 2 -15.90 -0.74 -17.93
CA THR A 2 -15.74 -2.10 -17.40
C THR A 2 -14.28 -2.51 -17.57
N PHE A 3 -13.73 -3.09 -16.52
CA PHE A 3 -12.38 -3.59 -16.50
C PHE A 3 -12.37 -4.90 -15.70
N PRO A 4 -11.56 -5.88 -16.09
CA PRO A 4 -11.53 -7.18 -15.43
C PRO A 4 -10.88 -7.01 -14.06
N TRP A 5 -11.68 -7.13 -13.01
CA TRP A 5 -11.16 -7.29 -11.65
C TRP A 5 -10.71 -8.73 -11.45
N LEU A 6 -9.48 -8.90 -11.01
CA LEU A 6 -8.90 -10.19 -10.67
C LEU A 6 -8.47 -10.14 -9.20
N SER A 7 -8.46 -11.31 -8.56
CA SER A 7 -7.99 -11.47 -7.19
C SER A 7 -6.71 -12.30 -7.20
N SER A 8 -5.74 -11.93 -6.35
CA SER A 8 -4.55 -12.73 -6.08
C SER A 8 -4.80 -13.84 -5.03
N PHE A 9 -6.02 -13.94 -4.48
CA PHE A 9 -6.35 -14.94 -3.47
C PHE A 9 -6.03 -16.36 -3.95
N GLY A 10 -5.28 -17.11 -3.14
CA GLY A 10 -4.86 -18.48 -3.44
C GLY A 10 -3.65 -18.58 -4.38
N THR A 11 -2.93 -17.47 -4.63
CA THR A 11 -1.67 -17.44 -5.39
C THR A 11 -0.53 -16.90 -4.53
N ASP A 12 0.71 -17.04 -5.02
CA ASP A 12 1.95 -16.51 -4.43
C ASP A 12 2.21 -15.03 -4.79
N PHE A 13 1.38 -14.42 -5.64
CA PHE A 13 1.57 -13.07 -6.17
C PHE A 13 1.91 -12.03 -5.08
N ASN A 14 1.19 -12.03 -3.96
CA ASN A 14 1.42 -11.04 -2.90
C ASN A 14 2.79 -11.21 -2.21
N ALA A 15 3.25 -12.45 -2.02
CA ALA A 15 4.58 -12.75 -1.50
C ALA A 15 5.67 -12.36 -2.50
N ASP A 16 5.49 -12.72 -3.78
CA ASP A 16 6.43 -12.38 -4.87
C ASP A 16 6.67 -10.87 -5.02
N PHE A 17 5.65 -10.05 -4.73
CA PHE A 17 5.73 -8.59 -4.81
C PHE A 17 5.93 -7.89 -3.45
N GLY A 18 6.25 -8.66 -2.41
CA GLY A 18 6.72 -8.14 -1.12
C GLY A 18 5.63 -7.46 -0.29
N VAL A 19 4.38 -7.91 -0.41
CA VAL A 19 3.26 -7.42 0.39
C VAL A 19 2.67 -8.43 1.36
N THR A 20 3.08 -9.71 1.29
CA THR A 20 2.82 -10.68 2.38
C THR A 20 3.94 -10.59 3.41
N LEU A 21 3.56 -10.47 4.69
CA LEU A 21 4.49 -10.50 5.83
C LEU A 21 4.22 -11.73 6.70
N ASP A 22 5.26 -12.50 6.97
CA ASP A 22 5.23 -13.67 7.83
C ASP A 22 6.66 -13.98 8.35
N ALA A 23 6.85 -15.16 8.95
CA ALA A 23 8.15 -15.58 9.48
C ALA A 23 9.26 -15.69 8.41
N GLN A 24 8.91 -15.81 7.12
CA GLN A 24 9.82 -15.89 5.99
C GLN A 24 9.95 -14.54 5.25
N HIS A 25 8.87 -13.76 5.18
CA HIS A 25 8.79 -12.50 4.45
C HIS A 25 8.88 -11.31 5.41
N THR A 26 10.11 -10.92 5.76
CA THR A 26 10.39 -9.93 6.83
C THR A 26 10.87 -8.57 6.32
N ILE A 27 10.74 -8.31 5.02
CA ILE A 27 11.09 -7.04 4.38
C ILE A 27 9.84 -6.40 3.80
N TYR A 28 9.60 -5.12 4.11
CA TYR A 28 8.52 -4.32 3.56
C TYR A 28 9.00 -2.90 3.28
N ASN A 29 8.67 -2.36 2.10
CA ASN A 29 9.13 -1.04 1.66
C ASN A 29 10.67 -0.86 1.79
N TYR A 30 11.42 -1.83 1.25
CA TYR A 30 12.89 -1.85 1.21
C TYR A 30 13.59 -1.83 2.59
N ALA A 31 12.85 -2.07 3.67
CA ALA A 31 13.37 -2.10 5.02
C ALA A 31 12.86 -3.34 5.78
N PRO A 32 13.59 -3.82 6.80
CA PRO A 32 13.07 -4.83 7.70
C PRO A 32 11.76 -4.37 8.34
N VAL A 33 10.80 -5.28 8.47
CA VAL A 33 9.53 -5.04 9.15
C VAL A 33 9.77 -4.58 10.60
N SER A 34 10.83 -5.07 11.25
CA SER A 34 11.25 -4.65 12.59
C SER A 34 11.70 -3.19 12.71
N ALA A 35 11.95 -2.51 11.58
CA ALA A 35 12.28 -1.08 11.54
C ALA A 35 11.05 -0.19 11.27
N GLN A 36 9.86 -0.77 11.11
CA GLN A 36 8.63 -0.01 10.91
C GLN A 36 8.21 0.70 12.20
N PRO A 37 7.49 1.83 12.11
CA PRO A 37 6.94 2.52 13.28
C PRO A 37 6.04 1.61 14.12
N GLU A 38 6.02 1.86 15.42
CA GLU A 38 5.15 1.18 16.38
C GLU A 38 3.68 1.26 15.94
N GLY A 39 2.93 0.18 16.17
CA GLY A 39 1.52 0.06 15.76
C GLY A 39 1.30 -0.41 14.32
N ARG A 40 2.35 -0.61 13.52
CA ARG A 40 2.23 -1.28 12.21
C ARG A 40 2.24 -2.81 12.40
N PRO A 41 1.38 -3.56 11.69
CA PRO A 41 1.38 -5.01 11.76
C PRO A 41 2.69 -5.57 11.17
N HIS A 42 3.25 -6.56 11.85
CA HIS A 42 4.46 -7.28 11.44
C HIS A 42 4.15 -8.57 10.67
N GLU A 43 2.89 -8.97 10.60
CA GLU A 43 2.40 -10.15 9.90
C GLU A 43 1.12 -9.79 9.12
N GLY A 44 0.83 -10.58 8.10
CA GLY A 44 -0.34 -10.43 7.24
C GLY A 44 -0.05 -9.66 5.96
N GLU A 45 -1.13 -9.23 5.30
CA GLU A 45 -1.07 -8.56 4.00
C GLU A 45 -0.92 -7.05 4.13
N ARG A 46 -0.11 -6.45 3.26
CA ARG A 46 0.19 -5.02 3.21
C ARG A 46 -0.21 -4.40 1.89
N GLU A 47 -0.23 -3.09 1.90
CA GLU A 47 -0.51 -2.27 0.73
C GLU A 47 0.70 -2.21 -0.21
N GLY A 48 0.45 -2.33 -1.51
CA GLY A 48 1.45 -2.15 -2.55
C GLY A 48 0.80 -1.97 -3.92
N LEU A 49 1.49 -1.26 -4.81
CA LEU A 49 1.12 -1.09 -6.21
C LEU A 49 2.28 -1.56 -7.07
N SER A 50 1.97 -2.48 -7.99
CA SER A 50 2.90 -2.95 -9.01
C SER A 50 2.33 -2.62 -10.38
N VAL A 51 3.18 -2.10 -11.28
CA VAL A 51 2.82 -1.87 -12.69
C VAL A 51 3.63 -2.81 -13.57
N PHE A 52 2.93 -3.44 -14.50
CA PHE A 52 3.52 -4.38 -15.43
C PHE A 52 3.37 -3.89 -16.86
N LEU A 53 4.45 -3.98 -17.63
CA LEU A 53 4.42 -3.81 -19.08
C LEU A 53 4.50 -5.17 -19.75
N ARG A 54 3.57 -5.46 -20.65
CA ARG A 54 3.60 -6.66 -21.48
C ARG A 54 4.09 -6.33 -22.88
N ASP A 55 5.11 -7.04 -23.33
CA ASP A 55 5.62 -6.99 -24.70
C ASP A 55 5.63 -8.41 -25.30
N GLY A 56 4.58 -8.71 -26.08
CA GLY A 56 4.31 -10.05 -26.60
C GLY A 56 4.14 -11.09 -25.50
N LYS A 57 5.13 -11.99 -25.37
CA LYS A 57 5.18 -13.03 -24.32
C LYS A 57 5.97 -12.61 -23.08
N ARG A 58 6.66 -11.47 -23.12
CA ARG A 58 7.45 -10.95 -21.99
C ARG A 58 6.58 -10.06 -21.12
N VAL A 59 6.78 -10.15 -19.81
CA VAL A 59 6.16 -9.26 -18.83
C VAL A 59 7.28 -8.66 -17.99
N PHE A 60 7.28 -7.34 -17.88
CA PHE A 60 8.25 -6.57 -17.10
C PHE A 60 7.54 -5.94 -15.91
N HIS A 61 8.11 -6.09 -14.72
CA HIS A 61 7.72 -5.31 -13.56
C HIS A 61 8.43 -3.97 -13.62
N THR A 62 7.71 -2.92 -14.01
CA THR A 62 8.32 -1.63 -14.39
C THR A 62 8.26 -0.60 -13.28
N TYR A 63 7.40 -0.80 -12.29
CA TYR A 63 7.25 0.10 -11.17
C TYR A 63 6.67 -0.64 -9.97
N SER A 64 7.14 -0.28 -8.78
CA SER A 64 6.57 -0.71 -7.52
C SER A 64 6.55 0.47 -6.56
N THR A 65 5.50 0.55 -5.74
CA THR A 65 5.50 1.45 -4.59
C THR A 65 4.68 0.87 -3.44
N TYR A 66 5.02 1.32 -2.23
CA TYR A 66 4.42 0.89 -0.98
C TYR A 66 4.12 2.13 -0.12
N GLN A 67 3.42 1.95 0.99
CA GLN A 67 3.11 3.02 1.96
C GLN A 67 2.66 4.33 1.28
N ARG A 68 3.26 5.47 1.65
CA ARG A 68 2.89 6.80 1.15
C ARG A 68 3.09 6.99 -0.34
N GLY A 69 3.82 6.11 -1.04
CA GLY A 69 3.87 6.20 -2.49
C GLY A 69 2.52 5.86 -3.16
N LEU A 70 1.61 5.21 -2.43
CA LEU A 70 0.21 5.02 -2.81
C LEU A 70 -0.67 6.28 -2.61
N ASP A 71 -0.17 7.33 -1.95
CA ASP A 71 -0.94 8.55 -1.65
C ASP A 71 -1.58 9.15 -2.89
N HIS A 72 -0.90 9.07 -4.04
CA HIS A 72 -1.40 9.55 -5.32
C HIS A 72 -2.73 8.91 -5.75
N LEU A 73 -3.02 7.69 -5.28
CA LEU A 73 -4.27 6.97 -5.54
C LEU A 73 -5.37 7.29 -4.51
N LEU A 74 -5.01 7.96 -3.40
CA LEU A 74 -5.92 8.34 -2.32
C LEU A 74 -6.42 9.77 -2.55
N ASN A 75 -7.48 9.91 -3.35
CA ASN A 75 -8.04 11.22 -3.70
C ASN A 75 -8.40 12.10 -2.50
N THR A 76 -8.82 11.52 -1.38
CA THR A 76 -9.08 12.27 -0.14
C THR A 76 -7.85 13.03 0.32
N TYR A 77 -6.67 12.40 0.32
CA TYR A 77 -5.42 13.07 0.69
C TYR A 77 -5.07 14.17 -0.28
N ASN A 78 -5.18 13.90 -1.58
CA ASN A 78 -4.91 14.88 -2.62
C ASN A 78 -5.81 16.12 -2.45
N LEU A 79 -7.06 15.97 -2.02
CA LEU A 79 -7.97 17.08 -1.75
C LEU A 79 -7.61 17.83 -0.46
N LEU A 80 -7.24 17.10 0.60
CA LEU A 80 -6.82 17.71 1.86
C LEU A 80 -5.53 18.53 1.71
N ASP A 81 -4.61 18.11 0.84
CA ASP A 81 -3.39 18.88 0.54
C ASP A 81 -3.67 20.25 -0.09
N LEU A 82 -4.83 20.42 -0.72
CA LEU A 82 -5.26 21.70 -1.30
C LEU A 82 -5.90 22.61 -0.25
N ALA A 83 -6.32 22.08 0.90
CA ALA A 83 -6.96 22.85 1.95
C ALA A 83 -5.93 23.64 2.77
N PRO A 84 -6.27 24.84 3.31
CA PRO A 84 -5.34 25.65 4.09
C PRO A 84 -4.73 24.96 5.32
N LEU A 85 -5.41 23.95 5.88
CA LEU A 85 -4.95 23.19 7.04
C LEU A 85 -4.28 21.85 6.65
N GLY A 86 -4.15 21.56 5.36
CA GLY A 86 -3.56 20.31 4.89
C GLY A 86 -4.27 19.07 5.44
N ARG A 87 -3.48 18.02 5.70
CA ARG A 87 -3.95 16.73 6.22
C ARG A 87 -4.05 16.65 7.75
N GLN A 88 -3.56 17.65 8.50
CA GLN A 88 -3.58 17.68 9.97
C GLN A 88 -3.04 16.37 10.61
N GLU A 89 -1.86 15.91 10.18
CA GLU A 89 -1.22 14.68 10.68
C GLU A 89 -0.23 14.93 11.84
N ASP A 90 -0.37 16.04 12.56
CA ASP A 90 0.58 16.47 13.60
C ASP A 90 0.68 15.46 14.76
N ASP A 91 -0.44 14.83 15.12
CA ASP A 91 -0.55 13.81 16.16
C ASP A 91 -0.37 12.36 15.64
N GLY A 92 0.06 12.22 14.38
CA GLY A 92 0.30 10.92 13.74
C GLY A 92 -0.42 10.77 12.41
N ILE A 93 0.16 9.92 11.56
CA ILE A 93 -0.40 9.57 10.25
C ILE A 93 -1.80 9.00 10.45
N MET A 94 -2.78 9.57 9.76
CA MET A 94 -4.18 9.12 9.79
C MET A 94 -4.87 9.16 11.15
N HIS A 95 -4.38 9.95 12.11
CA HIS A 95 -5.03 10.09 13.43
C HIS A 95 -6.49 10.56 13.36
N TRP A 96 -6.86 11.28 12.30
CA TRP A 96 -8.24 11.73 12.04
C TRP A 96 -9.14 10.68 11.39
N LEU A 97 -8.59 9.58 10.85
CA LEU A 97 -9.39 8.53 10.23
C LEU A 97 -10.09 7.71 11.32
N LYS A 98 -11.42 7.71 11.30
CA LYS A 98 -12.23 6.77 12.08
C LYS A 98 -13.01 5.83 11.18
N TYR A 99 -13.31 4.64 11.67
CA TYR A 99 -14.28 3.77 11.00
C TYR A 99 -15.66 4.44 11.00
N HIS A 100 -16.47 4.15 9.98
CA HIS A 100 -17.75 4.81 9.77
C HIS A 100 -18.72 4.71 10.97
N ASP A 101 -18.56 3.67 11.79
CA ASP A 101 -19.32 3.36 13.00
C ASP A 101 -18.75 3.99 14.29
N GLU A 102 -17.63 4.72 14.21
CA GLU A 102 -16.97 5.37 15.36
C GLU A 102 -17.08 6.92 15.34
N TYR A 103 -17.96 7.46 14.50
CA TYR A 103 -18.25 8.91 14.40
C TYR A 103 -19.41 9.36 15.29
#